data_AF-A0A7C1DK99-F1
#
_entry.id   AF-A0A7C1DK99-F1
#
_cell.length_a   1.000
_cell.length_b   1.000
_cell.length_c   1.000
_cell.angle_alpha   90.00
_cell.angle_beta   90.00
_cell.angle_gamma   90.00
#
_symmetry.space_group_name_H-M   'P 1'
#
loop_
_entity.id
_entity.type
_entity.pdbx_description
1 polymer ?
#
loop_
_entity_poly.entity_id
_entity_poly.type
_entity_poly.pdbx_seq_one_letter_code
_entity_poly.pdbx_strand_id
1 'polypeptide(L)'
;MRRLTAAILFLLLVSPAPAQERAVDEALAPAISAYHEGRFEEAQLMLVSYLTGAPEGEKPPSAAEAYFYLALIDEERGDLAEAERFYTAALEAWPDYARALAALGTLLSMRGAYEQAQTKLERAVALDRDSALAQANLGYVYLAQDLLSKAESRFTQAVELKTDYVFARVNLGYIYMVTARYEEAADQFRYALALEPDNLEANANLADLLVVWAKSYGDAYEHYHRVMQLLPDDFIAHQRVGYIYTVIGDWGSAQDYLERALDVKPGDADTQSLLDYVRRKVAEGPPPGPVISQVLLDGNANDEREGILAAFGLKPGQPYSEESVKDGLERIRDYFRGRPIGGVSLEARTEEQFEGKAVSLELEVVTGEAAVLGAIELRGLVNTPMDVVEPILAAHRLFVGAPYDSREVFAAVRELYETGLFASVSRNLRAGLTPDEIDLILLFEEKRGE
;
A
#
# COMPACT_ATOMS: atom_id res chain seq x y z
N MET A 1 1.53 12.20 -20.62
CA MET A 1 0.66 11.99 -21.79
C MET A 1 0.82 10.58 -22.32
N ARG A 2 -0.28 9.81 -22.31
CA ARG A 2 -0.51 8.48 -22.92
C ARG A 2 0.33 7.30 -22.40
N ARG A 3 -0.23 6.58 -21.43
CA ARG A 3 -0.40 5.10 -21.40
C ARG A 3 -1.19 4.71 -20.14
N LEU A 4 -2.49 4.48 -20.34
CA LEU A 4 -3.36 3.58 -19.56
C LEU A 4 -4.64 3.46 -20.40
N THR A 5 -4.50 2.80 -21.55
CA THR A 5 -5.62 2.18 -22.24
C THR A 5 -5.89 0.84 -21.56
N ALA A 6 -7.18 0.57 -21.37
CA ALA A 6 -7.78 -0.70 -20.97
C ALA A 6 -7.82 -1.01 -19.46
N ALA A 7 -8.80 -0.44 -18.76
CA ALA A 7 -9.91 -1.19 -18.14
C ALA A 7 -10.79 -0.23 -17.33
N ILE A 8 -11.67 0.52 -18.00
CA ILE A 8 -12.87 1.07 -17.35
C ILE A 8 -14.05 0.54 -18.14
N LEU A 9 -14.38 -0.72 -17.88
CA LEU A 9 -15.71 -1.25 -18.14
C LEU A 9 -16.36 -1.39 -16.77
N PHE A 10 -16.93 -0.29 -16.27
CA PHE A 10 -17.70 -0.36 -15.04
C PHE A 10 -19.12 -0.77 -15.40
N LEU A 11 -19.48 -1.97 -14.98
CA LEU A 11 -20.83 -2.54 -14.99
C LEU A 11 -21.89 -1.45 -14.79
N LEU A 12 -22.77 -1.31 -15.80
CA LEU A 12 -24.05 -0.64 -15.69
C LEU A 12 -24.89 -1.34 -14.61
N LEU A 13 -24.65 -1.03 -13.34
CA LEU A 13 -25.61 -1.28 -12.28
C LEU A 13 -26.73 -0.26 -12.48
N VAL A 14 -27.71 -0.70 -13.26
CA VAL A 14 -29.01 -0.06 -13.42
C VAL A 14 -29.67 0.01 -12.04
N SER A 15 -29.56 1.16 -11.38
CA SER A 15 -30.58 1.55 -10.41
C SER A 15 -31.71 2.20 -11.19
N PRO A 16 -32.94 1.67 -11.16
CA PRO A 16 -34.07 2.35 -11.77
C PRO A 16 -34.53 3.46 -10.81
N ALA A 17 -34.06 4.69 -11.02
CA ALA A 17 -34.65 5.89 -10.43
C ALA A 17 -35.61 6.53 -11.44
N PRO A 18 -36.75 7.09 -11.00
CA PRO A 18 -37.91 7.35 -11.84
C PRO A 18 -37.78 8.68 -12.61
N ALA A 19 -36.84 8.75 -13.55
CA ALA A 19 -36.74 9.86 -14.48
C ALA A 19 -37.60 9.58 -15.73
N GLN A 20 -38.93 9.60 -15.56
CA GLN A 20 -39.91 9.65 -16.65
C GLN A 20 -39.56 8.76 -17.86
N GLU A 21 -39.09 7.54 -17.62
CA GLU A 21 -38.73 6.62 -18.70
C GLU A 21 -40.00 6.36 -19.51
N ARG A 22 -39.96 6.72 -20.79
CA ARG A 22 -41.02 6.34 -21.73
C ARG A 22 -41.17 4.83 -21.64
N ALA A 23 -42.40 4.35 -21.65
CA ALA A 23 -42.66 2.92 -21.72
C ALA A 23 -41.90 2.35 -22.92
N VAL A 24 -40.95 1.45 -22.63
CA VAL A 24 -40.19 0.75 -23.67
C VAL A 24 -41.12 -0.24 -24.33
N ASP A 25 -41.11 -0.27 -25.65
CA ASP A 25 -41.87 -1.21 -26.46
C ASP A 25 -41.55 -2.65 -26.04
N GLU A 26 -42.59 -3.46 -25.77
CA GLU A 26 -42.44 -4.87 -25.36
C GLU A 26 -41.64 -5.67 -26.40
N ALA A 27 -41.69 -5.26 -27.68
CA ALA A 27 -40.93 -5.87 -28.76
C ALA A 27 -39.40 -5.77 -28.57
N LEU A 28 -38.90 -4.82 -27.77
CA LEU A 28 -37.46 -4.71 -27.45
C LEU A 28 -37.02 -5.59 -26.29
N ALA A 29 -37.93 -6.08 -25.45
CA ALA A 29 -37.57 -6.84 -24.25
C ALA A 29 -36.67 -8.06 -24.53
N PRO A 30 -36.90 -8.87 -25.59
CA PRO A 30 -36.00 -9.98 -25.92
C PRO A 30 -34.58 -9.53 -26.27
N ALA A 31 -34.45 -8.42 -27.00
CA ALA A 31 -33.16 -7.88 -27.40
C ALA A 31 -32.35 -7.36 -26.20
N ILE A 32 -33.04 -6.67 -25.28
CA ILE A 32 -32.45 -6.17 -24.03
C ILE A 32 -32.03 -7.34 -23.13
N SER A 33 -32.86 -8.38 -23.03
CA SER A 33 -32.51 -9.62 -22.30
C SER A 33 -31.27 -10.27 -22.89
N ALA A 34 -31.22 -10.45 -24.22
CA ALA A 34 -30.06 -11.02 -24.90
C ALA A 34 -28.78 -10.21 -24.65
N TYR A 35 -28.86 -8.87 -24.63
CA TYR A 35 -27.73 -8.01 -24.25
C TYR A 35 -27.25 -8.28 -22.83
N HIS A 36 -28.15 -8.29 -21.84
CA HIS A 36 -27.79 -8.56 -20.44
C HIS A 36 -27.25 -9.98 -20.21
N GLU A 37 -27.64 -10.93 -21.05
CA GLU A 37 -27.14 -12.30 -21.05
C GLU A 37 -25.83 -12.46 -21.85
N GLY A 38 -25.25 -11.37 -22.37
CA GLY A 38 -24.00 -11.34 -23.13
C GLY A 38 -24.11 -11.90 -24.56
N ARG A 39 -25.33 -12.17 -25.05
CA ARG A 39 -25.59 -12.63 -26.41
C ARG A 39 -25.68 -11.45 -27.37
N PHE A 40 -24.55 -10.75 -27.54
CA PHE A 40 -24.48 -9.48 -28.26
C PHE A 40 -24.87 -9.58 -29.74
N GLU A 41 -24.53 -10.68 -30.42
CA GLU A 41 -24.88 -10.90 -31.83
C GLU A 41 -26.39 -11.07 -32.01
N GLU A 42 -27.03 -11.85 -31.13
CA GLU A 42 -28.48 -12.03 -31.12
C GLU A 42 -29.20 -10.71 -30.80
N ALA A 43 -28.75 -10.02 -29.75
CA ALA A 43 -29.28 -8.72 -29.36
C ALA A 43 -29.18 -7.72 -30.53
N GLN A 44 -28.01 -7.62 -31.18
CA GLN A 44 -27.81 -6.73 -32.32
C GLN A 44 -28.77 -7.03 -33.47
N LEU A 45 -28.95 -8.31 -33.83
CA LEU A 45 -29.88 -8.71 -34.88
C LEU A 45 -31.32 -8.31 -34.55
N MET A 46 -31.76 -8.52 -33.30
CA MET A 46 -33.10 -8.13 -32.85
C MET A 46 -33.28 -6.61 -32.85
N LEU A 47 -32.27 -5.85 -32.40
CA LEU A 47 -32.28 -4.38 -32.38
C LEU A 47 -32.35 -3.79 -33.79
N VAL A 48 -31.54 -4.31 -34.72
CA VAL A 48 -31.59 -3.90 -36.13
C VAL A 48 -32.93 -4.26 -36.74
N SER A 49 -33.44 -5.48 -36.50
CA SER A 49 -34.75 -5.90 -36.98
C SER A 49 -35.87 -4.99 -36.46
N TYR A 50 -35.80 -4.58 -35.19
CA TYR A 50 -36.76 -3.65 -34.59
C TYR A 50 -36.73 -2.28 -35.30
N LEU A 51 -35.53 -1.75 -35.52
CA LEU A 51 -35.33 -0.46 -36.19
C LEU A 51 -35.78 -0.48 -37.66
N THR A 52 -35.54 -1.58 -38.37
CA THR A 52 -35.91 -1.73 -39.79
C THR A 52 -37.34 -2.21 -40.02
N GLY A 53 -38.03 -2.66 -38.98
CA GLY A 53 -39.41 -3.17 -39.06
C GLY A 53 -40.48 -2.07 -39.15
N ALA A 54 -40.12 -0.82 -38.91
CA ALA A 54 -41.03 0.32 -39.00
C ALA A 54 -41.31 0.72 -40.48
N PRO A 55 -42.48 1.31 -40.77
CA PRO A 55 -42.78 1.86 -42.09
C PRO A 55 -41.70 2.85 -42.56
N GLU A 56 -41.47 2.90 -43.87
CA GLU A 56 -40.45 3.76 -44.47
C GLU A 56 -40.68 5.24 -44.09
N GLY A 57 -39.67 5.87 -43.49
CA GLY A 57 -39.73 7.26 -43.02
C GLY A 57 -40.20 7.44 -41.58
N GLU A 58 -40.61 6.38 -40.89
CA GLU A 58 -41.00 6.42 -39.47
C GLU A 58 -39.94 5.75 -38.58
N LYS A 59 -39.69 6.33 -37.40
CA LYS A 59 -38.87 5.69 -36.36
C LYS A 59 -39.81 4.90 -35.43
N PRO A 60 -39.49 3.66 -35.03
CA PRO A 60 -40.32 2.92 -34.09
C PRO A 60 -40.36 3.64 -32.71
N PRO A 61 -41.40 3.39 -31.88
CA PRO A 61 -41.63 4.12 -30.62
C PRO A 61 -40.42 4.15 -29.67
N SER A 62 -39.64 3.06 -29.61
CA SER A 62 -38.45 2.93 -28.76
C SER A 62 -37.15 2.90 -29.58
N ALA A 63 -37.10 3.64 -30.69
CA ALA A 63 -35.89 3.75 -31.50
C ALA A 63 -34.69 4.28 -30.69
N ALA A 64 -34.92 5.20 -29.74
CA ALA A 64 -33.86 5.76 -28.91
C ALA A 64 -33.19 4.68 -28.03
N GLU A 65 -33.99 3.85 -27.34
CA GLU A 65 -33.51 2.69 -26.61
C GLU A 65 -32.78 1.70 -27.52
N ALA A 66 -33.33 1.40 -28.70
CA ALA A 66 -32.71 0.45 -29.61
C ALA A 66 -31.31 0.91 -30.06
N TYR A 67 -31.18 2.18 -30.45
CA TYR A 67 -29.88 2.77 -30.77
C TYR A 67 -28.94 2.79 -29.56
N PHE A 68 -29.44 3.09 -28.36
CA PHE A 68 -28.63 3.08 -27.15
C PHE A 68 -28.04 1.69 -26.85
N TYR A 69 -28.81 0.61 -26.99
CA TYR A 69 -28.28 -0.75 -26.81
C TYR A 69 -27.32 -1.18 -27.92
N LEU A 70 -27.53 -0.73 -29.17
CA LEU A 70 -26.54 -0.92 -30.23
C LEU A 70 -25.21 -0.23 -29.90
N ALA A 71 -25.27 1.00 -29.39
CA ALA A 71 -24.08 1.72 -28.96
C ALA A 71 -23.33 0.98 -27.84
N LEU A 72 -24.05 0.46 -26.85
CA LEU A 72 -23.46 -0.35 -25.78
C LEU A 72 -22.78 -1.62 -26.32
N ILE A 73 -23.39 -2.31 -27.28
CA ILE A 73 -22.79 -3.50 -27.91
C ILE A 73 -21.48 -3.15 -28.63
N ASP A 74 -21.43 -2.02 -29.33
CA ASP A 74 -20.21 -1.62 -30.03
C ASP A 74 -19.13 -1.09 -29.08
N GLU A 75 -19.52 -0.50 -27.94
CA GLU A 75 -18.61 -0.15 -26.85
C GLU A 75 -17.96 -1.40 -26.24
N GLU A 76 -18.73 -2.46 -25.98
CA GLU A 76 -18.22 -3.78 -25.52
C GLU A 76 -17.22 -4.40 -26.52
N ARG A 77 -17.39 -4.12 -27.81
CA ARG A 77 -16.47 -4.57 -28.87
C ARG A 77 -15.26 -3.65 -29.07
N GLY A 78 -15.24 -2.50 -28.38
CA GLY A 78 -14.22 -1.47 -28.54
C GLY A 78 -14.37 -0.62 -29.80
N ASP A 79 -15.47 -0.73 -30.55
CA ASP A 79 -15.77 0.16 -31.68
C ASP A 79 -16.42 1.45 -31.18
N LEU A 80 -15.57 2.28 -30.58
CA LEU A 80 -15.96 3.57 -30.01
C LEU A 80 -16.50 4.56 -31.05
N ALA A 81 -16.18 4.37 -32.34
CA ALA A 81 -16.66 5.25 -33.40
C ALA A 81 -18.12 4.94 -33.74
N GLU A 82 -18.46 3.66 -33.87
CA GLU A 82 -19.84 3.26 -34.13
C GLU A 82 -20.73 3.47 -32.91
N ALA A 83 -20.21 3.24 -31.69
CA ALA A 83 -20.92 3.55 -30.45
C ALA A 83 -21.32 5.03 -30.37
N GLU A 84 -20.43 5.96 -30.71
CA GLU A 84 -20.73 7.39 -30.77
C GLU A 84 -21.86 7.71 -31.76
N ARG A 85 -21.82 7.05 -32.92
CA ARG A 85 -22.80 7.22 -33.98
C ARG A 85 -24.19 6.78 -33.52
N PHE A 86 -24.27 5.64 -32.83
CA PHE A 86 -25.52 5.14 -32.27
C PHE A 86 -26.01 5.95 -31.06
N TYR A 87 -25.13 6.40 -30.16
CA TYR A 87 -25.55 7.33 -29.10
C TYR A 87 -26.10 8.64 -29.68
N THR A 88 -25.49 9.15 -30.77
CA THR A 88 -25.99 10.33 -31.46
C THR A 88 -27.37 10.06 -32.08
N ALA A 89 -27.56 8.93 -32.76
CA ALA A 89 -28.86 8.53 -33.31
C ALA A 89 -29.94 8.35 -32.22
N ALA A 90 -29.56 7.84 -31.04
CA ALA A 90 -30.45 7.75 -29.88
C ALA A 90 -30.91 9.15 -29.44
N LEU A 91 -29.99 10.12 -29.37
CA LEU A 91 -30.31 11.51 -29.00
C LEU A 91 -31.07 12.28 -30.08
N GLU A 92 -30.93 11.91 -31.35
CA GLU A 92 -31.79 12.43 -32.42
C GLU A 92 -33.22 11.89 -32.32
N ALA A 93 -33.40 10.65 -31.87
CA ALA A 93 -34.71 10.06 -31.62
C ALA A 93 -35.35 10.59 -30.34
N TRP A 94 -34.54 10.82 -29.30
CA TRP A 94 -34.98 11.38 -28.02
C TRP A 94 -33.91 12.31 -27.41
N PRO A 95 -34.03 13.64 -27.60
CA PRO A 95 -33.02 14.60 -27.15
C PRO A 95 -32.79 14.65 -25.64
N ASP A 96 -33.79 14.29 -24.84
CA ASP A 96 -33.75 14.29 -23.37
C ASP A 96 -33.48 12.89 -22.80
N TYR A 97 -32.85 12.00 -23.57
CA TYR A 97 -32.48 10.67 -23.08
C TYR A 97 -31.22 10.76 -22.19
N ALA A 98 -31.43 10.85 -20.88
CA ALA A 98 -30.38 11.07 -19.89
C ALA A 98 -29.22 10.05 -19.97
N ARG A 99 -29.55 8.75 -20.13
CA ARG A 99 -28.54 7.68 -20.23
C ARG A 99 -27.67 7.82 -21.48
N ALA A 100 -28.26 8.12 -22.63
CA ALA A 100 -27.50 8.35 -23.87
C ALA A 100 -26.66 9.64 -23.80
N LEU A 101 -27.16 10.70 -23.14
CA LEU A 101 -26.37 11.91 -22.89
C LEU A 101 -25.15 11.62 -22.01
N ALA A 102 -25.33 10.86 -20.93
CA ALA A 102 -24.24 10.49 -20.03
C ALA A 102 -23.20 9.60 -20.73
N ALA A 103 -23.64 8.59 -21.47
CA ALA A 103 -22.74 7.69 -22.21
C ALA A 103 -21.95 8.43 -23.29
N LEU A 104 -22.61 9.24 -24.12
CA LEU A 104 -21.92 10.06 -25.12
C LEU A 104 -20.94 11.06 -24.48
N GLY A 105 -21.34 11.70 -23.38
CA GLY A 105 -20.46 12.61 -22.65
C GLY A 105 -19.21 11.92 -22.09
N THR A 106 -19.36 10.68 -21.61
CA THR A 106 -18.25 9.85 -21.13
C THR A 106 -17.28 9.53 -22.27
N LEU A 107 -17.81 9.09 -23.42
CA LEU A 107 -17.04 8.77 -24.61
C LEU A 107 -16.26 9.99 -25.14
N LEU A 108 -16.90 11.16 -25.16
CA LEU A 108 -16.26 12.43 -25.53
C LEU A 108 -15.12 12.80 -24.56
N SER A 109 -15.31 12.56 -23.26
CA SER A 109 -14.29 12.81 -22.24
C SER A 109 -13.06 11.92 -22.44
N MET A 110 -13.25 10.62 -22.74
CA MET A 110 -12.15 9.69 -23.05
C MET A 110 -11.32 10.12 -24.27
N ARG A 111 -11.92 10.87 -25.20
CA ARG A 111 -11.24 11.44 -26.37
C ARG A 111 -10.63 12.82 -26.14
N GLY A 112 -10.79 13.37 -24.93
CA GLY A 112 -10.32 14.71 -24.57
C GLY A 112 -11.19 15.86 -25.07
N ALA A 113 -12.40 15.60 -25.58
CA ALA A 113 -13.35 16.62 -26.01
C ALA A 113 -14.16 17.17 -24.83
N TYR A 114 -13.47 17.75 -23.85
CA TYR A 114 -14.02 18.06 -22.52
C TYR A 114 -15.18 19.07 -22.55
N GLU A 115 -15.16 20.08 -23.42
CA GLU A 115 -16.25 21.06 -23.51
C GLU A 115 -17.56 20.43 -24.00
N GLN A 116 -17.45 19.53 -24.98
CA GLN A 116 -18.61 18.80 -25.50
C GLN A 116 -19.10 17.80 -24.47
N ALA A 117 -18.18 17.07 -23.82
CA ALA A 117 -18.48 16.14 -22.73
C ALA A 117 -19.24 16.85 -21.59
N GLN A 118 -18.73 18.00 -21.15
CA GLN A 118 -19.35 18.83 -20.12
C GLN A 118 -20.79 19.18 -20.48
N THR A 119 -21.03 19.67 -21.70
CA THR A 119 -22.37 20.06 -22.16
C THR A 119 -23.36 18.89 -22.10
N LYS A 120 -22.92 17.68 -22.52
CA LYS A 120 -23.77 16.48 -22.49
C LYS A 120 -24.04 16.01 -21.06
N LEU A 121 -23.00 15.98 -20.22
CA LEU A 121 -23.09 15.49 -18.85
C LEU A 121 -23.85 16.44 -17.92
N GLU A 122 -23.71 17.76 -18.08
CA GLU A 122 -24.52 18.74 -17.35
C GLU A 122 -26.01 18.56 -17.66
N ARG A 123 -26.35 18.31 -18.93
CA ARG A 123 -27.74 18.01 -19.32
C ARG A 123 -28.21 16.67 -18.77
N ALA A 124 -27.36 15.64 -18.79
CA ALA A 124 -27.69 14.33 -18.21
C ALA A 124 -28.00 14.44 -16.72
N VAL A 125 -27.14 15.11 -15.95
CA VAL A 125 -27.34 15.36 -14.51
C VAL A 125 -28.57 16.24 -14.24
N ALA A 126 -28.89 17.17 -15.12
CA ALA A 126 -30.09 17.99 -14.98
C ALA A 126 -31.39 17.18 -15.16
N LEU A 127 -31.37 16.17 -16.02
CA LEU A 127 -32.50 15.26 -16.31
C LEU A 127 -32.61 14.14 -15.27
N ASP A 128 -31.47 13.63 -14.80
CA ASP A 128 -31.39 12.60 -13.76
C ASP A 128 -30.30 12.97 -12.74
N ARG A 129 -30.75 13.54 -11.62
CA ARG A 129 -29.86 14.01 -10.55
C ARG A 129 -29.30 12.88 -9.70
N ASP A 130 -29.96 11.73 -9.70
CA ASP A 130 -29.66 10.58 -8.84
C ASP A 130 -28.72 9.57 -9.53
N SER A 131 -28.30 9.87 -10.77
CA SER A 131 -27.29 9.10 -11.48
C SER A 131 -25.89 9.34 -10.91
N ALA A 132 -25.45 8.47 -10.00
CA ALA A 132 -24.07 8.50 -9.47
C ALA A 132 -23.01 8.45 -10.61
N LEU A 133 -23.28 7.69 -11.67
CA LEU A 133 -22.43 7.59 -12.86
C LEU A 133 -22.29 8.95 -13.57
N ALA A 134 -23.40 9.61 -13.89
CA ALA A 134 -23.36 10.91 -14.58
C ALA A 134 -22.70 11.99 -13.72
N GLN A 135 -22.95 11.97 -12.40
CA GLN A 135 -22.30 12.88 -11.45
C GLN A 135 -20.78 12.65 -11.43
N ALA A 136 -20.29 11.42 -11.30
CA ALA A 136 -18.87 11.13 -11.29
C ALA A 136 -18.18 11.48 -12.63
N ASN A 137 -18.82 11.19 -13.76
CA ASN A 137 -18.24 11.49 -15.08
C ASN A 137 -18.20 13.00 -15.33
N LEU A 138 -19.19 13.76 -14.87
CA LEU A 138 -19.13 15.23 -14.87
C LEU A 138 -18.02 15.75 -13.95
N GLY A 139 -17.87 15.14 -12.77
CA GLY A 139 -16.77 15.43 -11.85
C GLY A 139 -15.41 15.23 -12.49
N TYR A 140 -15.22 14.13 -13.23
CA TYR A 140 -13.99 13.84 -13.95
C TYR A 140 -13.72 14.87 -15.06
N VAL A 141 -14.73 15.29 -15.81
CA VAL A 141 -14.58 16.36 -16.81
C VAL A 141 -14.15 17.68 -16.17
N TYR A 142 -14.77 18.06 -15.05
CA TYR A 142 -14.35 19.25 -14.31
C TYR A 142 -12.93 19.13 -13.76
N LEU A 143 -12.52 17.94 -13.30
CA LEU A 143 -11.16 17.69 -12.84
C LEU A 143 -10.14 17.86 -13.98
N ALA A 144 -10.44 17.31 -15.16
CA ALA A 144 -9.60 17.46 -16.35
C ALA A 144 -9.48 18.92 -16.85
N GLN A 145 -10.47 19.75 -16.52
CA GLN A 145 -10.48 21.19 -16.79
C GLN A 145 -9.89 22.03 -15.63
N ASP A 146 -9.31 21.40 -14.60
CA ASP A 146 -8.77 22.03 -13.40
C ASP A 146 -9.79 22.83 -12.56
N LEU A 147 -11.08 22.49 -12.69
CA LEU A 147 -12.19 23.09 -11.96
C LEU A 147 -12.44 22.33 -10.64
N LEU A 148 -11.43 22.30 -9.77
CA LEU A 148 -11.37 21.41 -8.59
C LEU A 148 -12.61 21.49 -7.69
N SER A 149 -13.10 22.68 -7.36
CA SER A 149 -14.28 22.83 -6.48
C SER A 149 -15.56 22.28 -7.11
N LYS A 150 -15.70 22.37 -8.44
CA LYS A 150 -16.85 21.78 -9.14
C LYS A 150 -16.70 20.26 -9.20
N ALA A 151 -15.49 19.78 -9.47
CA ALA A 151 -15.19 18.35 -9.50
C ALA A 151 -15.50 17.70 -8.14
N GLU A 152 -15.02 18.30 -7.05
CA GLU A 152 -15.28 17.85 -5.68
C GLU A 152 -16.78 17.72 -5.41
N SER A 153 -17.55 18.78 -5.69
CA SER A 153 -19.00 18.77 -5.47
C SER A 153 -19.70 17.63 -6.20
N ARG A 154 -19.23 17.26 -7.40
CA ARG A 154 -19.80 16.18 -8.21
C ARG A 154 -19.39 14.81 -7.73
N PHE A 155 -18.12 14.61 -7.36
CA PHE A 155 -17.67 13.35 -6.78
C PHE A 155 -18.29 13.09 -5.42
N THR A 156 -18.46 14.11 -4.57
CA THR A 156 -19.19 13.99 -3.29
C THR A 156 -20.62 13.52 -3.53
N GLN A 157 -21.37 14.14 -4.46
CA GLN A 157 -22.72 13.69 -4.81
C GLN A 157 -22.74 12.24 -5.32
N ALA A 158 -21.76 11.85 -6.15
CA ALA A 158 -21.67 10.47 -6.64
C ALA A 158 -21.44 9.46 -5.51
N VAL A 159 -20.60 9.79 -4.52
CA VAL A 159 -20.33 8.94 -3.35
C VAL A 159 -21.53 8.90 -2.39
N GLU A 160 -22.28 10.00 -2.25
CA GLU A 160 -23.53 10.05 -1.46
C GLU A 160 -24.62 9.16 -2.08
N LEU A 161 -24.76 9.20 -3.41
CA LEU A 161 -25.72 8.37 -4.15
C LEU A 161 -25.32 6.89 -4.18
N LYS A 162 -24.02 6.62 -4.28
CA LYS A 162 -23.46 5.27 -4.35
C LYS A 162 -22.19 5.19 -3.50
N THR A 163 -22.36 4.73 -2.26
CA THR A 163 -21.29 4.68 -1.25
C THR A 163 -20.16 3.71 -1.60
N ASP A 164 -20.40 2.71 -2.46
CA ASP A 164 -19.40 1.75 -2.94
C ASP A 164 -18.80 2.16 -4.30
N TYR A 165 -18.96 3.40 -4.74
CA TYR A 165 -18.44 3.84 -6.03
C TYR A 165 -16.95 4.20 -5.99
N VAL A 166 -16.09 3.20 -6.20
CA VAL A 166 -14.63 3.31 -6.11
C VAL A 166 -14.07 4.43 -7.00
N PHE A 167 -14.49 4.51 -8.27
CA PHE A 167 -14.03 5.56 -9.19
C PHE A 167 -14.22 6.98 -8.64
N ALA A 168 -15.39 7.27 -8.05
CA ALA A 168 -15.66 8.57 -7.45
C ALA A 168 -14.83 8.84 -6.19
N ARG A 169 -14.61 7.80 -5.36
CA ARG A 169 -13.77 7.91 -4.15
C ARG A 169 -12.31 8.18 -4.46
N VAL A 170 -11.73 7.47 -5.43
CA VAL A 170 -10.34 7.67 -5.84
C VAL A 170 -10.13 9.09 -6.34
N ASN A 171 -11.02 9.58 -7.20
CA ASN A 171 -10.92 10.95 -7.71
C ASN A 171 -11.18 12.02 -6.63
N LEU A 172 -12.09 11.76 -5.69
CA LEU A 172 -12.31 12.65 -4.55
C LEU A 172 -11.06 12.70 -3.64
N GLY A 173 -10.45 11.55 -3.36
CA GLY A 173 -9.19 11.45 -2.63
C GLY A 173 -8.05 12.19 -3.32
N TYR A 174 -7.96 12.09 -4.66
CA TYR A 174 -6.99 12.84 -5.44
C TYR A 174 -7.20 14.35 -5.31
N ILE A 175 -8.45 14.83 -5.38
CA ILE A 175 -8.78 16.25 -5.18
C ILE A 175 -8.38 16.71 -3.78
N TYR A 176 -8.67 15.91 -2.75
CA TYR A 176 -8.25 16.19 -1.38
C TYR A 176 -6.73 16.26 -1.25
N MET A 177 -6.00 15.34 -1.88
CA MET A 177 -4.54 15.34 -1.90
C MET A 177 -3.96 16.61 -2.53
N VAL A 178 -4.41 17.00 -3.72
CA VAL A 178 -3.88 18.21 -4.41
C VAL A 178 -4.34 19.52 -3.76
N THR A 179 -5.40 19.48 -2.96
CA THR A 179 -5.86 20.60 -2.12
C THR A 179 -5.32 20.56 -0.69
N ALA A 180 -4.33 19.69 -0.42
CA ALA A 180 -3.63 19.52 0.86
C ALA A 180 -4.52 19.11 2.05
N ARG A 181 -5.67 18.48 1.78
CA ARG A 181 -6.55 17.84 2.77
C ARG A 181 -6.17 16.36 2.90
N TYR A 182 -5.00 16.13 3.49
CA TYR A 182 -4.33 14.83 3.42
C TYR A 182 -5.03 13.72 4.21
N GLU A 183 -5.59 14.01 5.37
CA GLU A 183 -6.35 13.06 6.16
C GLU A 183 -7.60 12.59 5.40
N GLU A 184 -8.36 13.53 4.84
CA GLU A 184 -9.54 13.23 4.03
C GLU A 184 -9.18 12.42 2.77
N ALA A 185 -8.04 12.73 2.14
CA ALA A 185 -7.53 11.96 1.02
C ALA A 185 -7.20 10.50 1.40
N ALA A 186 -6.48 10.31 2.51
CA ALA A 186 -6.12 8.99 3.01
C ALA A 186 -7.37 8.15 3.31
N ASP A 187 -8.40 8.76 3.91
CA ASP A 187 -9.67 8.08 4.20
C ASP A 187 -10.39 7.63 2.92
N GLN A 188 -10.44 8.47 1.88
CA GLN A 188 -11.04 8.07 0.61
C GLN A 188 -10.28 6.94 -0.07
N PHE A 189 -8.94 7.00 -0.11
CA PHE A 189 -8.14 5.93 -0.71
C PHE A 189 -8.22 4.62 0.07
N ARG A 190 -8.17 4.66 1.40
CA ARG A 190 -8.34 3.46 2.24
C ARG A 190 -9.73 2.85 2.05
N TYR A 191 -10.78 3.66 1.95
CA TYR A 191 -12.12 3.14 1.66
C TYR A 191 -12.18 2.50 0.27
N ALA A 192 -11.61 3.14 -0.75
CA ALA A 192 -11.52 2.57 -2.09
C ALA A 192 -10.80 1.22 -2.08
N LEU A 193 -9.69 1.10 -1.36
CA LEU A 193 -8.91 -0.14 -1.21
C LEU A 193 -9.61 -1.21 -0.37
N ALA A 194 -10.50 -0.82 0.55
CA ALA A 194 -11.33 -1.79 1.27
C ALA A 194 -12.38 -2.45 0.36
N LEU A 195 -12.83 -1.75 -0.69
CA LEU A 195 -13.75 -2.28 -1.70
C LEU A 195 -13.00 -3.05 -2.80
N GLU A 196 -11.91 -2.46 -3.30
CA GLU A 196 -11.07 -2.99 -4.37
C GLU A 196 -9.59 -2.95 -3.94
N PRO A 197 -9.09 -3.99 -3.25
CA PRO A 197 -7.69 -4.02 -2.77
C PRO A 197 -6.64 -3.86 -3.87
N ASP A 198 -7.00 -4.25 -5.10
CA ASP A 198 -6.11 -4.26 -6.27
C ASP A 198 -6.30 -3.04 -7.17
N ASN A 199 -7.03 -2.02 -6.70
CA ASN A 199 -7.19 -0.79 -7.45
C ASN A 199 -5.83 -0.07 -7.58
N LEU A 200 -5.28 -0.06 -8.80
CA LEU A 200 -3.95 0.47 -9.10
C LEU A 200 -3.81 1.95 -8.74
N GLU A 201 -4.81 2.76 -9.09
CA GLU A 201 -4.80 4.20 -8.88
C GLU A 201 -4.92 4.54 -7.39
N ALA A 202 -5.78 3.84 -6.65
CA ALA A 202 -5.89 4.02 -5.20
C ALA A 202 -4.60 3.64 -4.46
N ASN A 203 -3.95 2.53 -4.84
CA ASN A 203 -2.66 2.13 -4.27
C ASN A 203 -1.57 3.17 -4.59
N ALA A 204 -1.43 3.58 -5.85
CA ALA A 204 -0.43 4.57 -6.25
C ALA A 204 -0.63 5.92 -5.54
N ASN A 205 -1.87 6.43 -5.51
CA ASN A 205 -2.18 7.72 -4.88
C ASN A 205 -2.01 7.68 -3.35
N LEU A 206 -2.38 6.59 -2.69
CA LEU A 206 -2.12 6.44 -1.25
C LEU A 206 -0.61 6.36 -0.97
N ALA A 207 0.15 5.66 -1.82
CA ALA A 207 1.60 5.61 -1.70
C ALA A 207 2.24 7.01 -1.85
N ASP A 208 1.85 7.77 -2.88
CA ASP A 208 2.30 9.16 -3.08
C ASP A 208 1.98 10.04 -1.85
N LEU A 209 0.76 9.91 -1.31
CA LEU A 209 0.34 10.61 -0.10
C LEU A 209 1.18 10.25 1.13
N LEU A 210 1.49 8.96 1.31
CA LEU A 210 2.31 8.47 2.41
C LEU A 210 3.75 8.95 2.31
N VAL A 211 4.30 9.09 1.09
CA VAL A 211 5.64 9.66 0.85
C VAL A 211 5.67 11.15 1.20
N VAL A 212 4.71 11.92 0.69
CA VAL A 212 4.76 13.39 0.75
C VAL A 212 4.33 13.93 2.11
N TRP A 213 3.24 13.40 2.68
CA TRP A 213 2.64 13.92 3.89
C TRP A 213 3.05 13.14 5.14
N ALA A 214 2.82 11.82 5.15
CA ALA A 214 3.06 10.99 6.33
C ALA A 214 4.54 10.66 6.56
N LYS A 215 5.36 10.74 5.49
CA LYS A 215 6.74 10.22 5.44
C LYS A 215 6.85 8.75 5.86
N SER A 216 5.77 7.98 5.70
CA SER A 216 5.75 6.55 5.98
C SER A 216 6.23 5.79 4.75
N TYR A 217 7.54 5.74 4.57
CA TYR A 217 8.15 5.15 3.38
C TYR A 217 7.95 3.64 3.25
N GLY A 218 7.85 2.91 4.37
CA GLY A 218 7.56 1.47 4.37
C GLY A 218 6.15 1.17 3.89
N ASP A 219 5.14 1.86 4.44
CA ASP A 219 3.75 1.70 3.99
C ASP A 219 3.59 2.13 2.52
N ALA A 220 4.27 3.19 2.09
CA ALA A 220 4.27 3.62 0.69
C ALA A 220 4.88 2.54 -0.23
N TYR A 221 5.96 1.88 0.19
CA TYR A 221 6.56 0.78 -0.55
C TYR A 221 5.56 -0.38 -0.72
N GLU A 222 4.83 -0.78 0.33
CA GLU A 222 3.84 -1.86 0.23
C GLU A 222 2.77 -1.58 -0.84
N HIS A 223 2.27 -0.34 -0.89
CA HIS A 223 1.29 0.06 -1.90
C HIS A 223 1.88 0.11 -3.32
N TYR A 224 3.08 0.66 -3.51
CA TYR A 224 3.75 0.59 -4.82
C TYR A 224 4.13 -0.84 -5.20
N HIS A 225 4.49 -1.68 -4.24
CA HIS A 225 4.77 -3.09 -4.45
C HIS A 225 3.52 -3.82 -4.94
N ARG A 226 2.34 -3.51 -4.40
CA ARG A 226 1.08 -4.02 -4.96
C ARG A 226 0.86 -3.58 -6.40
N VAL A 227 1.15 -2.32 -6.74
CA VAL A 227 1.11 -1.82 -8.13
C VAL A 227 2.07 -2.62 -9.01
N MET A 228 3.31 -2.85 -8.58
CA MET A 228 4.32 -3.62 -9.33
C MET A 228 3.98 -5.12 -9.45
N GLN A 229 3.22 -5.69 -8.52
CA GLN A 229 2.73 -7.08 -8.66
C GLN A 229 1.69 -7.21 -9.77
N LEU A 230 0.85 -6.19 -9.94
CA LEU A 230 -0.21 -6.16 -10.96
C LEU A 230 0.32 -5.68 -12.32
N LEU A 231 1.26 -4.73 -12.30
CA LEU A 231 1.94 -4.15 -13.45
C LEU A 231 3.46 -4.16 -13.22
N PRO A 232 4.14 -5.29 -13.51
CA PRO A 232 5.59 -5.43 -13.28
C PRO A 232 6.45 -4.41 -13.99
N ASP A 233 5.99 -3.88 -15.12
CA ASP A 233 6.70 -2.89 -15.94
C ASP A 233 6.10 -1.47 -15.78
N ASP A 234 5.50 -1.16 -14.62
CA ASP A 234 5.00 0.19 -14.36
C ASP A 234 6.15 1.18 -14.09
N PHE A 235 6.36 2.10 -15.04
CA PHE A 235 7.40 3.13 -14.96
C PHE A 235 7.30 3.98 -13.67
N ILE A 236 6.09 4.40 -13.31
CA ILE A 236 5.89 5.37 -12.22
C ILE A 236 6.18 4.69 -10.88
N ALA A 237 5.71 3.47 -10.66
CA ALA A 237 5.97 2.71 -9.45
C ALA A 237 7.47 2.46 -9.25
N HIS A 238 8.20 2.02 -10.27
CA HIS A 238 9.66 1.84 -10.19
C HIS A 238 10.38 3.16 -9.89
N GLN A 239 10.00 4.24 -10.57
CA GLN A 239 10.59 5.57 -10.34
C GLN A 239 10.32 6.05 -8.90
N ARG A 240 9.10 5.89 -8.39
CA ARG A 240 8.70 6.30 -7.04
C ARG A 240 9.37 5.48 -5.95
N VAL A 241 9.50 4.17 -6.13
CA VAL A 241 10.24 3.31 -5.20
C VAL A 241 11.74 3.64 -5.24
N GLY A 242 12.30 3.91 -6.41
CA GLY A 242 13.67 4.42 -6.54
C GLY A 242 13.88 5.74 -5.79
N TYR A 243 12.91 6.66 -5.85
CA TYR A 243 12.91 7.88 -5.05
C TYR A 243 12.82 7.60 -3.55
N ILE A 244 11.94 6.70 -3.10
CA ILE A 244 11.82 6.31 -1.70
C ILE A 244 13.18 5.82 -1.16
N TYR A 245 13.84 4.90 -1.87
CA TYR A 245 15.15 4.40 -1.47
C TYR A 245 16.25 5.47 -1.52
N THR A 246 16.16 6.42 -2.46
CA THR A 246 17.05 7.59 -2.51
C THR A 246 16.91 8.44 -1.24
N VAL A 247 15.69 8.65 -0.76
CA VAL A 247 15.43 9.43 0.47
C VAL A 247 15.91 8.69 1.72
N ILE A 248 15.68 7.38 1.80
CA ILE A 248 16.13 6.55 2.94
C ILE A 248 17.67 6.43 2.97
N GLY A 249 18.32 6.55 1.82
CA GLY A 249 19.77 6.40 1.66
C GLY A 249 20.21 4.98 1.31
N ASP A 250 19.29 4.10 0.89
CA ASP A 250 19.64 2.82 0.29
C ASP A 250 19.97 3.01 -1.20
N TRP A 251 21.20 3.44 -1.46
CA TRP A 251 21.67 3.76 -2.81
C TRP A 251 21.67 2.56 -3.76
N GLY A 252 21.86 1.34 -3.24
CA GLY A 252 21.85 0.12 -4.06
C GLY A 252 20.45 -0.17 -4.59
N SER A 253 19.46 -0.24 -3.69
CA SER A 253 18.06 -0.44 -4.11
C SER A 253 17.55 0.72 -4.96
N ALA A 254 17.90 1.96 -4.60
CA ALA A 254 17.55 3.14 -5.40
C ALA A 254 18.07 3.00 -6.84
N GLN A 255 19.32 2.59 -7.02
CA GLN A 255 19.90 2.38 -8.34
C GLN A 255 19.12 1.33 -9.12
N ASP A 256 18.87 0.15 -8.54
CA ASP A 256 18.18 -0.96 -9.19
C ASP A 256 16.79 -0.56 -9.70
N TYR A 257 15.99 0.11 -8.86
CA TYR A 257 14.64 0.53 -9.22
C TYR A 257 14.62 1.68 -10.26
N LEU A 258 15.56 2.61 -10.19
CA LEU A 258 15.68 3.68 -11.19
C LEU A 258 16.16 3.16 -12.55
N GLU A 259 17.04 2.15 -12.55
CA GLU A 259 17.45 1.46 -13.78
C GLU A 259 16.26 0.73 -14.42
N ARG A 260 15.46 -0.01 -13.64
CA ARG A 260 14.22 -0.63 -14.13
C ARG A 260 13.23 0.39 -14.70
N ALA A 261 13.06 1.54 -14.04
CA ALA A 261 12.23 2.61 -14.57
C ALA A 261 12.73 3.09 -15.95
N LEU A 262 14.05 3.29 -16.11
CA LEU A 262 14.63 3.71 -17.38
C LEU A 262 14.64 2.61 -18.46
N ASP A 263 14.64 1.33 -18.08
CA ASP A 263 14.44 0.23 -19.02
C ASP A 263 13.04 0.29 -19.66
N VAL A 264 12.01 0.65 -18.87
CA VAL A 264 10.63 0.83 -19.36
C VAL A 264 10.49 2.10 -20.19
N LYS A 265 11.06 3.22 -19.73
CA LYS A 265 10.97 4.52 -20.40
C LYS A 265 12.35 5.16 -20.56
N PRO A 266 13.12 4.74 -21.59
CA PRO A 266 14.42 5.31 -21.86
C PRO A 266 14.33 6.83 -22.15
N GLY A 267 15.26 7.60 -21.59
CA GLY A 267 15.36 9.05 -21.84
C GLY A 267 14.47 9.93 -20.97
N ASP A 268 13.87 9.40 -19.90
CA ASP A 268 13.22 10.22 -18.88
C ASP A 268 14.27 11.02 -18.08
N ALA A 269 14.31 12.34 -18.32
CA ALA A 269 15.38 13.20 -17.81
C ALA A 269 15.40 13.32 -16.28
N ASP A 270 14.24 13.30 -15.64
CA ASP A 270 14.13 13.40 -14.18
C ASP A 270 14.65 12.12 -13.52
N THR A 271 14.23 10.96 -14.04
CA THR A 271 14.72 9.65 -13.57
C THR A 271 16.22 9.49 -13.82
N GLN A 272 16.72 9.90 -14.98
CA GLN A 272 18.15 9.86 -15.29
C GLN A 272 18.97 10.76 -14.34
N SER A 273 18.47 11.97 -14.07
CA SER A 273 19.14 12.91 -13.15
C SER A 273 19.21 12.34 -11.72
N LEU A 274 18.13 11.69 -11.28
CA LEU A 274 18.08 11.02 -9.98
C LEU A 274 19.02 9.81 -9.95
N LEU A 275 19.06 9.00 -11.00
CA LEU A 275 19.99 7.87 -11.12
C LEU A 275 21.45 8.32 -11.14
N ASP A 276 21.78 9.41 -11.83
CA ASP A 276 23.14 9.98 -11.84
C ASP A 276 23.55 10.52 -10.47
N TYR A 277 22.59 11.08 -9.71
CA TYR A 277 22.81 11.42 -8.31
C TYR A 277 23.08 10.16 -7.46
N VAL A 278 22.25 9.13 -7.57
CA VAL A 278 22.41 7.87 -6.83
C VAL A 278 23.73 7.19 -7.18
N ARG A 279 24.12 7.12 -8.45
CA ARG A 279 25.40 6.54 -8.88
C ARG A 279 26.62 7.26 -8.32
N ARG A 280 26.56 8.60 -8.20
CA ARG A 280 27.61 9.36 -7.50
C ARG A 280 27.66 8.97 -6.02
N LYS A 281 26.52 8.81 -5.36
CA LYS A 281 26.45 8.34 -3.96
C LYS A 281 26.97 6.92 -3.77
N VAL A 282 26.67 6.01 -4.70
CA VAL A 282 27.26 4.67 -4.72
C VAL A 282 28.79 4.75 -4.87
N ALA A 283 29.28 5.62 -5.77
CA ALA A 283 30.71 5.78 -6.03
C ALA A 283 31.48 6.49 -4.91
N GLU A 284 30.83 7.39 -4.16
CA GLU A 284 31.37 8.01 -2.94
C GLU A 284 31.64 6.98 -1.84
N GLY A 285 31.10 5.77 -1.99
CA GLY A 285 31.04 4.78 -0.93
C GLY A 285 29.91 5.14 0.05
N PRO A 286 29.51 4.19 0.89
CA PRO A 286 28.45 4.45 1.84
C PRO A 286 28.85 5.57 2.81
N PRO A 287 27.88 6.39 3.29
CA PRO A 287 28.19 7.48 4.21
C PRO A 287 28.92 6.92 5.44
N PRO A 288 29.90 7.66 6.01
CA PRO A 288 30.47 7.28 7.28
C PRO A 288 29.33 7.33 8.31
N GLY A 289 28.99 6.17 8.87
CA GLY A 289 27.77 6.03 9.66
C GLY A 289 27.56 4.61 10.18
N PRO A 290 26.59 4.43 11.07
CA PRO A 290 26.27 3.14 11.67
C PRO A 290 25.96 2.08 10.59
N VAL A 291 26.73 0.99 10.60
CA VAL A 291 26.36 -0.26 9.92
C VAL A 291 25.42 -1.02 10.83
N ILE A 292 24.31 -1.55 10.31
CA ILE A 292 23.49 -2.51 11.05
C ILE A 292 24.11 -3.89 10.80
N SER A 293 24.98 -4.37 11.70
CA SER A 293 25.60 -5.69 11.53
C SER A 293 24.68 -6.84 11.96
N GLN A 294 23.71 -6.58 12.84
CA GLN A 294 22.78 -7.59 13.34
C GLN A 294 21.46 -6.94 13.78
N VAL A 295 20.32 -7.66 13.65
CA VAL A 295 19.03 -7.29 14.26
C VAL A 295 18.45 -8.52 14.95
N LEU A 296 18.46 -8.58 16.27
CA LEU A 296 17.88 -9.71 16.99
C LEU A 296 16.37 -9.50 17.10
N LEU A 297 15.58 -10.56 16.89
CA LEU A 297 14.14 -10.57 17.13
C LEU A 297 13.90 -11.77 18.06
N ASP A 298 13.26 -11.57 19.22
CA ASP A 298 12.96 -12.72 20.09
C ASP A 298 11.75 -13.50 19.57
N GLY A 299 11.76 -14.81 19.82
CA GLY A 299 10.68 -15.73 19.44
C GLY A 299 10.70 -16.19 17.98
N ASN A 300 9.53 -16.64 17.49
CA ASN A 300 9.36 -17.22 16.14
C ASN A 300 9.52 -16.20 14.99
N ALA A 301 9.83 -14.93 15.26
CA ALA A 301 9.98 -13.88 14.25
C ALA A 301 11.36 -13.87 13.56
N ASN A 302 12.29 -14.74 13.97
CA ASN A 302 13.61 -14.85 13.33
C ASN A 302 13.54 -15.28 11.84
N ASP A 303 12.50 -16.02 11.44
CA ASP A 303 12.30 -16.43 10.05
C ASP A 303 11.81 -15.28 9.14
N GLU A 304 11.27 -14.21 9.73
CA GLU A 304 10.78 -13.01 9.01
C GLU A 304 11.77 -11.85 9.05
N ARG A 305 12.95 -12.04 9.67
CA ARG A 305 13.97 -11.02 9.93
C ARG A 305 14.36 -10.22 8.70
N GLU A 306 14.67 -10.87 7.58
CA GLU A 306 15.05 -10.18 6.35
C GLU A 306 13.86 -9.46 5.71
N GLY A 307 12.64 -10.03 5.83
CA GLY A 307 11.42 -9.40 5.35
C GLY A 307 11.04 -8.14 6.14
N ILE A 308 11.21 -8.17 7.46
CA ILE A 308 11.01 -7.02 8.34
C ILE A 308 12.04 -5.94 8.02
N LEU A 309 13.32 -6.28 7.93
CA LEU A 309 14.37 -5.31 7.59
C LEU A 309 14.16 -4.68 6.21
N ALA A 310 13.81 -5.50 5.20
CA ALA A 310 13.47 -5.04 3.86
C ALA A 310 12.24 -4.13 3.84
N ALA A 311 11.18 -4.47 4.58
CA ALA A 311 9.96 -3.65 4.69
C ALA A 311 10.21 -2.26 5.30
N PHE A 312 11.31 -2.10 6.06
CA PHE A 312 11.69 -0.81 6.67
C PHE A 312 12.92 -0.14 6.03
N GLY A 313 13.40 -0.68 4.90
CA GLY A 313 14.50 -0.13 4.11
C GLY A 313 15.88 -0.30 4.74
N LEU A 314 16.05 -1.28 5.64
CA LEU A 314 17.30 -1.60 6.31
C LEU A 314 17.85 -2.93 5.75
N LYS A 315 19.14 -2.98 5.45
CA LYS A 315 19.87 -4.14 4.95
C LYS A 315 21.10 -4.34 5.83
N PRO A 316 21.31 -5.56 6.36
CA PRO A 316 22.51 -5.87 7.12
C PRO A 316 23.79 -5.57 6.33
N GLY A 317 24.80 -4.99 6.98
CA GLY A 317 26.10 -4.71 6.37
C GLY A 317 26.18 -3.44 5.52
N GLN A 318 25.08 -2.70 5.36
CA GLN A 318 25.06 -1.39 4.70
C GLN A 318 25.18 -0.27 5.74
N PRO A 319 26.03 0.76 5.54
CA PRO A 319 26.07 1.93 6.40
C PRO A 319 24.91 2.89 6.09
N TYR A 320 24.30 3.40 7.16
CA TYR A 320 23.18 4.34 7.11
C TYR A 320 23.55 5.66 7.77
N SER A 321 22.79 6.73 7.49
CA SER A 321 22.85 7.93 8.32
C SER A 321 22.23 7.64 9.70
N GLU A 322 22.68 8.31 10.77
CA GLU A 322 22.07 8.16 12.11
C GLU A 322 20.55 8.44 12.10
N GLU A 323 20.11 9.40 11.29
CA GLU A 323 18.69 9.76 11.12
C GLU A 323 17.90 8.65 10.41
N SER A 324 18.46 8.06 9.34
CA SER A 324 17.85 6.92 8.62
C SER A 324 17.71 5.68 9.51
N VAL A 325 18.73 5.40 10.35
CA VAL A 325 18.65 4.30 11.33
C VAL A 325 17.55 4.59 12.33
N LYS A 326 17.52 5.78 12.93
CA LYS A 326 16.52 6.16 13.92
C LYS A 326 15.09 6.05 13.38
N ASP A 327 14.86 6.55 12.18
CA ASP A 327 13.57 6.53 11.49
C ASP A 327 13.14 5.09 11.10
N GLY A 328 14.07 4.27 10.59
CA GLY A 328 13.83 2.85 10.33
C GLY A 328 13.47 2.07 11.59
N LEU A 329 14.15 2.33 12.71
CA LEU A 329 13.85 1.73 14.01
C LEU A 329 12.50 2.19 14.59
N GLU A 330 12.12 3.46 14.40
CA GLU A 330 10.82 3.99 14.80
C GLU A 330 9.67 3.34 14.01
N ARG A 331 9.86 3.12 12.70
CA ARG A 331 8.88 2.38 11.88
C ARG A 331 8.73 0.92 12.29
N ILE A 332 9.84 0.24 12.58
CA ILE A 332 9.81 -1.14 13.12
C ILE A 332 9.02 -1.16 14.43
N ARG A 333 9.27 -0.21 15.34
CA ARG A 333 8.54 -0.08 16.60
C ARG A 333 7.05 0.12 16.39
N ASP A 334 6.65 1.02 15.49
CA ASP A 334 5.25 1.31 15.22
C ASP A 334 4.52 0.13 14.56
N TYR A 335 5.18 -0.61 13.67
CA TYR A 335 4.63 -1.82 13.03
C TYR A 335 4.25 -2.91 14.04
N PHE A 336 5.10 -3.12 15.05
CA PHE A 336 4.87 -4.11 16.10
C PHE A 336 3.98 -3.60 17.24
N ARG A 337 3.68 -2.30 17.31
CA ARG A 337 2.80 -1.72 18.33
C ARG A 337 1.40 -2.35 18.22
N GLY A 338 1.04 -3.19 19.20
CA GLY A 338 -0.28 -3.83 19.30
C GLY A 338 -0.42 -5.19 18.60
N ARG A 339 0.66 -5.78 18.07
CA ARG A 339 0.65 -7.14 17.50
C ARG A 339 1.10 -8.18 18.55
N PRO A 340 0.53 -9.41 18.56
CA PRO A 340 0.79 -10.43 19.58
C PRO A 340 2.06 -11.25 19.24
N ILE A 341 3.17 -10.57 18.98
CA ILE A 341 4.44 -11.21 18.71
C ILE A 341 5.29 -11.05 19.97
N GLY A 342 5.93 -12.14 20.42
CA GLY A 342 6.87 -12.13 21.55
C GLY A 342 7.93 -11.03 21.35
N GLY A 343 8.49 -10.53 22.45
CA GLY A 343 9.29 -9.30 22.51
C GLY A 343 10.21 -9.03 21.31
N VAL A 344 10.36 -7.77 20.92
CA VAL A 344 11.25 -7.36 19.84
C VAL A 344 12.43 -6.60 20.44
N SER A 345 13.61 -7.21 20.52
CA SER A 345 14.83 -6.62 21.07
C SER A 345 15.84 -6.24 19.97
N LEU A 346 15.85 -4.99 19.53
CA LEU A 346 16.61 -4.59 18.34
C LEU A 346 18.04 -4.11 18.68
N GLU A 347 19.03 -5.00 18.63
CA GLU A 347 20.45 -4.66 18.87
C GLU A 347 21.17 -4.24 17.57
N ALA A 348 21.24 -2.95 17.27
CA ALA A 348 22.03 -2.44 16.14
C ALA A 348 23.52 -2.28 16.54
N ARG A 349 24.39 -3.12 15.99
CA ARG A 349 25.85 -3.03 16.21
C ARG A 349 26.54 -2.37 15.03
N THR A 350 27.20 -1.25 15.30
CA THR A 350 28.02 -0.51 14.33
C THR A 350 29.43 -1.09 14.30
N GLU A 351 29.84 -1.70 13.19
CA GLU A 351 31.24 -2.12 13.04
C GLU A 351 32.15 -0.91 12.79
N GLU A 352 33.30 -0.97 13.46
CA GLU A 352 34.35 0.02 13.65
C GLU A 352 34.61 0.96 12.47
N GLN A 353 34.19 2.22 12.59
CA GLN A 353 34.97 3.37 12.12
C GLN A 353 34.59 4.74 12.73
N PHE A 354 33.78 4.76 13.79
CA PHE A 354 33.51 5.97 14.56
C PHE A 354 34.07 5.80 15.96
N GLU A 355 34.87 6.75 16.41
CA GLU A 355 35.48 6.81 17.75
C GLU A 355 34.44 6.58 18.86
N GLY A 356 34.33 5.34 19.33
CA GLY A 356 33.91 4.98 20.69
C GLY A 356 32.46 5.27 21.10
N LYS A 357 31.49 5.34 20.18
CA LYS A 357 30.06 5.41 20.56
C LYS A 357 29.25 4.32 19.88
N ALA A 358 29.06 3.21 20.59
CA ALA A 358 28.00 2.27 20.29
C ALA A 358 26.65 2.90 20.65
N VAL A 359 25.69 2.90 19.73
CA VAL A 359 24.30 3.27 20.02
C VAL A 359 23.51 1.97 20.13
N SER A 360 23.38 1.45 21.34
CA SER A 360 22.48 0.33 21.64
C SER A 360 21.09 0.89 21.97
N LEU A 361 20.06 0.43 21.27
CA LEU A 361 18.68 0.84 21.52
C LEU A 361 17.88 -0.40 21.95
N GLU A 362 17.87 -0.68 23.25
CA GLU A 362 17.06 -1.75 23.83
C GLU A 362 15.57 -1.37 23.76
N LEU A 363 14.76 -2.26 23.18
CA LEU A 363 13.31 -2.15 23.14
C LEU A 363 12.73 -3.30 23.97
N GLU A 364 12.03 -2.95 25.05
CA GLU A 364 11.29 -3.89 25.89
C GLU A 364 9.80 -3.78 25.54
N VAL A 365 9.18 -4.87 25.05
CA VAL A 365 7.74 -4.94 24.77
C VAL A 365 7.11 -5.90 25.77
N VAL A 366 6.40 -5.34 26.76
CA VAL A 366 5.65 -6.08 27.77
C VAL A 366 4.24 -6.36 27.27
N THR A 367 3.87 -7.64 27.16
CA THR A 367 2.48 -8.09 27.01
C THR A 367 2.04 -8.87 28.24
N GLY A 368 0.77 -8.68 28.62
CA GLY A 368 0.23 -9.05 29.93
C GLY A 368 0.26 -10.54 30.26
N GLU A 369 0.48 -10.77 31.56
CA GLU A 369 0.36 -12.00 32.36
C GLU A 369 1.27 -13.18 32.01
N ALA A 370 2.36 -13.25 32.80
CA ALA A 370 3.26 -14.39 33.02
C ALA A 370 4.29 -14.71 31.93
N ALA A 371 5.29 -13.85 31.78
CA ALA A 371 6.64 -14.28 31.39
C ALA A 371 7.69 -13.32 31.97
N VAL A 372 8.41 -13.78 32.99
CA VAL A 372 9.69 -13.17 33.41
C VAL A 372 10.76 -13.86 32.56
N LEU A 373 11.35 -13.15 31.62
CA LEU A 373 12.56 -13.60 30.92
C LEU A 373 13.58 -12.48 31.00
N GLY A 374 14.57 -12.68 31.88
CA GLY A 374 15.65 -11.73 32.10
C GLY A 374 16.64 -11.71 30.94
N ALA A 375 17.01 -10.52 30.50
CA ALA A 375 18.15 -10.31 29.62
C ALA A 375 19.46 -10.40 30.42
N ILE A 376 20.49 -11.04 29.85
CA ILE A 376 21.86 -10.97 30.35
C ILE A 376 22.66 -10.03 29.44
N GLU A 377 23.03 -8.86 29.97
CA GLU A 377 24.06 -8.01 29.37
C GLU A 377 25.45 -8.60 29.64
N LEU A 378 26.11 -9.14 28.61
CA LEU A 378 27.53 -9.51 28.67
C LEU A 378 28.38 -8.32 28.19
N ARG A 379 28.76 -7.42 29.11
CA ARG A 379 29.70 -6.33 28.80
C ARG A 379 31.15 -6.81 28.92
N GLY A 380 31.95 -6.57 27.88
CA GLY A 380 33.42 -6.57 27.96
C GLY A 380 34.15 -7.88 27.57
N LEU A 381 33.48 -8.86 26.97
CA LEU A 381 34.13 -10.11 26.51
C LEU A 381 34.55 -9.99 25.03
N VAL A 382 35.47 -9.07 24.75
CA VAL A 382 36.16 -9.05 23.45
C VAL A 382 37.42 -9.93 23.59
N ASN A 383 37.56 -10.93 22.71
CA ASN A 383 38.67 -11.91 22.67
C ASN A 383 38.76 -12.93 23.81
N THR A 384 37.66 -13.29 24.47
CA THR A 384 37.66 -14.39 25.44
C THR A 384 37.50 -15.74 24.71
N PRO A 385 38.38 -16.73 24.93
CA PRO A 385 38.33 -17.98 24.18
C PRO A 385 37.10 -18.82 24.56
N MET A 386 36.60 -19.60 23.60
CA MET A 386 35.28 -20.27 23.68
C MET A 386 35.17 -21.30 24.81
N ASP A 387 36.29 -21.84 25.27
CA ASP A 387 36.40 -22.72 26.43
C ASP A 387 36.06 -22.02 27.77
N VAL A 388 36.07 -20.68 27.79
CA VAL A 388 35.64 -19.85 28.92
C VAL A 388 34.17 -19.41 28.79
N VAL A 389 33.65 -19.31 27.55
CA VAL A 389 32.29 -18.86 27.24
C VAL A 389 31.27 -20.00 27.34
N GLU A 390 31.66 -21.22 26.97
CA GLU A 390 30.80 -22.41 27.06
C GLU A 390 30.28 -22.71 28.47
N PRO A 391 31.10 -22.67 29.55
CA PRO A 391 30.62 -22.91 30.92
C PRO A 391 29.59 -21.87 31.38
N ILE A 392 29.71 -20.61 30.94
CA ILE A 392 28.79 -19.51 31.28
C ILE A 392 27.43 -19.72 30.60
N LEU A 393 27.44 -20.14 29.34
CA LEU A 393 26.22 -20.49 28.59
C LEU A 393 25.59 -21.80 29.09
N ALA A 394 26.40 -22.77 29.52
CA ALA A 394 25.93 -24.02 30.12
C ALA A 394 25.27 -23.78 31.49
N ALA A 395 25.87 -22.90 32.32
CA ALA A 395 25.26 -22.45 33.57
C ALA A 395 23.93 -21.74 33.30
N HIS A 396 23.86 -20.83 32.32
CA HIS A 396 22.61 -20.16 31.95
C HIS A 396 21.49 -21.13 31.51
N ARG A 397 21.84 -22.17 30.75
CA ARG A 397 20.89 -23.22 30.32
C ARG A 397 20.32 -24.04 31.48
N LEU A 398 21.04 -24.17 32.60
CA LEU A 398 20.54 -24.84 33.81
C LEU A 398 19.49 -24.00 34.56
N PHE A 399 19.53 -22.67 34.44
CA PHE A 399 18.63 -21.76 35.16
C PHE A 399 17.41 -21.31 34.35
N VAL A 400 17.36 -21.62 33.05
CA VAL A 400 16.24 -21.28 32.16
C VAL A 400 15.49 -22.55 31.76
N GLY A 401 14.36 -22.80 32.44
CA GLY A 401 13.27 -23.62 31.88
C GLY A 401 13.25 -25.14 32.16
N ALA A 402 14.07 -25.69 33.05
CA ALA A 402 13.98 -27.11 33.45
C ALA A 402 14.31 -27.32 34.95
N PRO A 403 13.81 -28.39 35.61
CA PRO A 403 14.24 -28.75 36.96
C PRO A 403 15.72 -29.13 36.96
N TYR A 404 16.51 -28.49 37.83
CA TYR A 404 17.96 -28.64 37.95
C TYR A 404 18.35 -29.40 39.24
N ASP A 405 19.48 -30.12 39.23
CA ASP A 405 20.07 -30.72 40.42
C ASP A 405 20.89 -29.66 41.18
N SER A 406 20.60 -29.49 42.48
CA SER A 406 21.26 -28.54 43.37
C SER A 406 22.79 -28.71 43.41
N ARG A 407 23.30 -29.92 43.16
CA ARG A 407 24.75 -30.20 43.10
C ARG A 407 25.41 -29.64 41.85
N GLU A 408 24.72 -29.64 40.71
CA GLU A 408 25.22 -29.10 39.45
C GLU A 408 25.24 -27.57 39.49
N VAL A 409 24.21 -26.98 40.09
CA VAL A 409 24.15 -25.55 40.41
C VAL A 409 25.33 -25.13 41.30
N PHE A 410 25.63 -25.91 42.34
CA PHE A 410 26.73 -25.60 43.25
C PHE A 410 28.12 -25.72 42.59
N ALA A 411 28.30 -26.69 41.69
CA ALA A 411 29.53 -26.85 40.93
C ALA A 411 29.76 -25.66 39.97
N ALA A 412 28.72 -25.22 39.25
CA ALA A 412 28.80 -24.08 38.34
C ALA A 412 29.07 -22.76 39.09
N VAL A 413 28.42 -22.54 40.23
CA VAL A 413 28.65 -21.36 41.08
C VAL A 413 30.09 -21.33 41.62
N ARG A 414 30.64 -22.49 42.01
CA ARG A 414 32.01 -22.61 42.46
C ARG A 414 33.03 -22.33 41.35
N GLU A 415 32.78 -22.80 40.13
CA GLU A 415 33.64 -22.56 38.98
C GLU A 415 33.66 -21.07 38.58
N LEU A 416 32.50 -20.41 38.61
CA LEU A 416 32.38 -18.95 38.42
C LEU A 416 33.09 -18.14 39.52
N TYR A 417 33.19 -18.70 40.73
CA TYR A 417 33.93 -18.11 41.84
C TYR A 417 35.45 -18.28 41.69
N GLU A 418 35.94 -19.47 41.38
CA GLU A 418 37.37 -19.76 41.19
C GLU A 418 37.98 -18.98 40.00
N THR A 419 37.16 -18.58 39.03
CA THR A 419 37.54 -17.73 37.89
C THR A 419 37.45 -16.22 38.16
N GLY A 420 36.99 -15.80 39.35
CA GLY A 420 36.87 -14.39 39.72
C GLY A 420 35.71 -13.63 39.06
N LEU A 421 34.85 -14.33 38.32
CA LEU A 421 33.78 -13.76 37.50
C LEU A 421 32.43 -13.65 38.24
N PHE A 422 32.33 -14.21 39.45
CA PHE A 422 31.11 -14.29 40.25
C PHE A 422 30.44 -12.93 40.53
N ALA A 423 31.24 -11.88 40.76
CA ALA A 423 30.72 -10.54 41.07
C ALA A 423 29.92 -9.93 39.90
N SER A 424 30.25 -10.28 38.66
CA SER A 424 29.59 -9.78 37.45
C SER A 424 28.24 -10.42 37.19
N VAL A 425 27.98 -11.61 37.73
CA VAL A 425 26.75 -12.40 37.47
C VAL A 425 25.72 -12.26 38.60
N SER A 426 26.18 -11.94 39.82
CA SER A 426 25.37 -11.96 41.07
C SER A 426 24.12 -11.08 41.10
N ARG A 427 24.03 -10.03 40.28
CA ARG A 427 22.91 -9.07 40.32
C ARG A 427 21.65 -9.58 39.60
N ASN A 428 21.82 -10.47 38.62
CA ASN A 428 20.71 -11.02 37.80
C ASN A 428 20.32 -12.45 38.17
N LEU A 429 21.19 -13.19 38.88
CA LEU A 429 20.96 -14.58 39.32
C LEU A 429 19.83 -14.74 40.37
N ARG A 430 19.41 -13.66 41.05
CA ARG A 430 18.45 -13.74 42.16
C ARG A 430 17.00 -13.91 41.71
N ALA A 431 16.71 -13.68 40.43
CA ALA A 431 15.39 -13.88 39.85
C ALA A 431 15.20 -15.36 39.47
N GLY A 432 14.90 -16.21 40.46
CA GLY A 432 14.62 -17.64 40.23
C GLY A 432 15.13 -18.61 41.29
N LEU A 433 15.88 -18.13 42.28
CA LEU A 433 16.41 -18.93 43.39
C LEU A 433 15.45 -18.92 44.59
N THR A 434 15.45 -20.00 45.37
CA THR A 434 14.70 -20.06 46.63
C THR A 434 15.37 -19.20 47.71
N PRO A 435 14.62 -18.74 48.73
CA PRO A 435 15.18 -17.93 49.82
C PRO A 435 16.39 -18.57 50.53
N ASP A 436 16.36 -19.90 50.74
CA ASP A 436 17.46 -20.64 51.38
C ASP A 436 18.74 -20.65 50.51
N GLU A 437 18.60 -20.68 49.18
CA GLU A 437 19.72 -20.63 48.22
C GLU A 437 20.31 -19.22 48.11
N ILE A 438 19.45 -18.20 48.21
CA ILE A 438 19.87 -16.80 48.28
C ILE A 438 20.64 -16.55 49.57
N ASP A 439 20.16 -17.06 50.71
CA ASP A 439 20.83 -16.94 52.00
C ASP A 439 22.18 -17.68 52.02
N LEU A 440 22.30 -18.83 51.36
CA LEU A 440 23.57 -19.56 51.23
C LEU A 440 24.61 -18.81 50.37
N ILE A 441 24.17 -18.17 49.29
CA ILE A 441 25.02 -17.33 48.43
C ILE A 441 25.46 -16.07 49.18
N LEU A 442 24.54 -15.44 49.93
CA LEU A 442 24.85 -14.30 50.78
C LEU A 442 25.83 -14.67 51.90
N LEU A 443 25.70 -15.86 52.51
CA LEU A 443 26.63 -16.37 53.51
C LEU A 443 28.05 -16.56 52.92
N PHE A 444 28.13 -16.98 51.65
CA PHE A 444 29.37 -17.11 50.89
C PHE A 444 29.99 -15.74 50.55
N GLU A 445 29.18 -14.73 50.24
CA GLU A 445 29.60 -13.34 50.04
C GLU A 445 30.10 -12.68 51.34
N GLU A 446 29.48 -13.01 52.47
CA GLU A 446 29.80 -12.44 53.79
C GLU A 446 31.09 -13.04 54.38
N LYS A 447 31.40 -14.31 54.08
CA LYS A 447 32.65 -14.99 54.47
C LYS A 447 33.82 -14.81 53.49
N ARG A 448 33.85 -13.72 52.73
CA ARG A 448 34.80 -13.37 51.65
C ARG A 448 36.33 -13.45 51.95
N GLY A 449 36.76 -13.94 53.12
CA GLY A 449 38.17 -14.07 53.51
C GLY A 449 38.50 -15.08 54.62
N GLU A 450 37.61 -16.02 54.97
CA GLU A 450 37.93 -17.24 55.75
C GLU A 450 37.90 -18.46 54.84
#